data_AF-A0A931G3F0-F1
#
_entry.id   AF-A0A931G3F0-F1
#
_cell.length_a   1.000
_cell.length_b   1.000
_cell.length_c   1.000
_cell.angle_alpha   90.00
_cell.angle_beta   90.00
_cell.angle_gamma   90.00
#
_symmetry.space_group_name_H-M   'P 1'
#
loop_
_entity.id
_entity.type
_entity.pdbx_description
1 polymer ?
#
loop_
_entity_poly.entity_id
_entity_poly.type
_entity_poly.pdbx_seq_one_letter_code
_entity_poly.pdbx_strand_id
1 'polypeptide(L)'
;MQLPRFDPEAFGRWSESIARYMGTAKFIVYMTVVIAAWFAWNTLAPERLRFDPYTFTFLTLILSLQASYAAPLILLAQNRQADRDRLTMEEDRRRAAMQKADTEYLTREIASLRIALGEVATRDFLRSELNRVAGELDEAALRREKRARTE
;
A
#
# COMPACT_ATOMS: atom_id res chain seq x y z
N MET A 1 -41.56 -1.22 -12.28
CA MET A 1 -40.68 -0.26 -12.98
C MET A 1 -39.25 -0.53 -12.52
N GLN A 2 -38.48 -1.33 -13.28
CA GLN A 2 -37.08 -1.62 -12.95
C GLN A 2 -36.23 -0.42 -13.34
N LEU A 3 -35.59 0.23 -12.37
CA LEU A 3 -34.62 1.28 -12.63
C LEU A 3 -33.44 0.67 -13.43
N PRO A 4 -32.96 1.31 -14.51
CA PRO A 4 -31.78 0.83 -15.21
C PRO A 4 -30.62 0.79 -14.22
N ARG A 5 -30.14 -0.43 -13.91
CA ARG A 5 -28.93 -0.64 -13.12
C ARG A 5 -27.77 -0.09 -13.95
N PHE A 6 -27.34 1.13 -13.64
CA PHE A 6 -26.00 1.57 -14.00
C PHE A 6 -25.04 0.53 -13.47
N ASP A 7 -24.24 -0.07 -14.36
CA ASP A 7 -23.24 -1.07 -14.00
C ASP A 7 -21.96 -0.34 -13.53
N PRO A 8 -21.72 -0.22 -12.22
CA PRO A 8 -20.57 0.48 -11.68
C PRO A 8 -19.23 -0.19 -12.08
N GLU A 9 -19.25 -1.45 -12.51
CA GLU A 9 -18.06 -2.19 -12.95
C GLU A 9 -17.62 -1.77 -14.36
N ALA A 10 -18.59 -1.54 -15.27
CA ALA A 10 -18.32 -1.03 -16.62
C ALA A 10 -17.76 0.41 -16.57
N PHE A 11 -18.38 1.27 -15.74
CA PHE A 11 -17.90 2.64 -15.54
C PHE A 11 -16.54 2.68 -14.84
N GLY A 12 -16.29 1.76 -13.90
CA GLY A 12 -15.00 1.61 -13.22
C GLY A 12 -13.85 1.31 -14.18
N ARG A 13 -14.02 0.30 -15.05
CA ARG A 13 -13.00 -0.08 -16.06
C ARG A 13 -12.76 1.02 -17.09
N TRP A 14 -13.81 1.68 -17.54
CA TRP A 14 -13.69 2.80 -18.49
C TRP A 14 -12.96 4.00 -17.86
N SER A 15 -13.30 4.35 -16.62
CA SER A 15 -12.63 5.42 -15.86
C SER A 15 -11.15 5.12 -15.62
N GLU A 16 -10.79 3.86 -15.34
CA GLU A 16 -9.39 3.46 -15.13
C GLU A 16 -8.57 3.56 -16.42
N SER A 17 -9.14 3.20 -17.57
CA SER A 17 -8.50 3.39 -18.87
C SER A 17 -8.28 4.87 -19.19
N ILE A 18 -9.28 5.72 -18.90
CA ILE A 18 -9.19 7.17 -19.09
C ILE A 18 -8.16 7.80 -18.16
N ALA A 19 -8.11 7.37 -16.89
CA ALA A 19 -7.13 7.87 -15.93
C ALA A 19 -5.69 7.55 -16.35
N ARG A 20 -5.44 6.32 -16.84
CA ARG A 20 -4.13 5.96 -17.41
C ARG A 20 -3.77 6.79 -18.65
N TYR A 21 -4.75 7.07 -19.50
CA TYR A 21 -4.54 7.85 -20.72
C TYR A 21 -4.24 9.33 -20.41
N MET A 22 -5.03 9.97 -19.53
CA MET A 22 -4.83 11.37 -19.12
C MET A 22 -3.56 11.58 -18.29
N GLY A 23 -3.15 10.60 -17.48
CA GLY A 23 -1.96 10.69 -16.63
C GLY A 23 -0.63 10.53 -17.39
N THR A 24 -0.66 10.22 -18.68
CA THR A 24 0.56 9.97 -19.48
C THR A 24 0.98 11.24 -20.23
N ALA A 25 2.29 11.56 -20.23
CA ALA A 25 2.86 12.69 -21.00
C ALA A 25 2.50 12.69 -22.50
N LYS A 26 2.17 11.51 -23.05
CA LYS A 26 1.69 11.32 -24.43
C LYS A 26 0.41 12.11 -24.72
N PHE A 27 -0.51 12.25 -23.76
CA PHE A 27 -1.75 12.99 -23.97
C PHE A 27 -1.49 14.48 -24.21
N ILE A 28 -0.59 15.07 -23.42
CA ILE A 28 -0.19 16.47 -23.56
C ILE A 28 0.43 16.70 -24.93
N VAL A 29 1.37 15.84 -25.34
CA VAL A 29 2.01 15.92 -26.67
C VAL A 29 0.97 15.83 -27.79
N TYR A 30 0.05 14.87 -27.71
CA TYR A 30 -1.02 14.73 -28.70
C TYR A 30 -1.88 15.99 -28.79
N MET A 31 -2.33 16.55 -27.66
CA MET A 31 -3.12 17.79 -27.64
C MET A 31 -2.36 18.97 -28.23
N THR A 32 -1.07 19.12 -27.92
CA THR A 32 -0.23 20.16 -28.51
C THR A 32 -0.13 20.02 -30.03
N VAL A 33 0.05 18.79 -30.54
CA VAL A 33 0.11 18.53 -31.99
C VAL A 33 -1.22 18.87 -32.67
N VAL A 34 -2.35 18.50 -32.07
CA VAL A 34 -3.68 18.81 -32.63
C VAL A 34 -3.91 20.32 -32.70
N ILE A 35 -3.60 21.06 -31.64
CA ILE A 35 -3.74 22.53 -31.61
C ILE A 35 -2.80 23.18 -32.64
N ALA A 36 -1.54 22.72 -32.71
CA ALA A 36 -0.57 23.23 -33.67
C ALA A 36 -1.00 22.93 -35.12
N ALA A 37 -1.53 21.74 -35.40
CA ALA A 37 -2.05 21.38 -36.71
C ALA A 37 -3.26 22.24 -37.11
N TRP A 38 -4.18 22.50 -36.16
CA TRP A 38 -5.32 23.40 -36.38
C TRP A 38 -4.88 24.83 -36.71
N PHE A 39 -3.91 25.33 -35.95
CA PHE A 39 -3.32 26.64 -36.17
C PHE A 39 -2.63 26.72 -37.53
N ALA A 40 -1.81 25.71 -37.88
CA ALA A 40 -1.12 25.65 -39.16
C ALA A 40 -2.09 25.59 -40.33
N TRP A 41 -3.15 24.77 -40.23
CA TRP A 41 -4.19 24.66 -41.25
C TRP A 41 -4.89 25.99 -41.49
N ASN A 42 -5.38 26.66 -40.44
CA ASN A 42 -6.11 27.92 -40.59
C ASN A 42 -5.21 29.10 -41.00
N THR A 43 -3.90 29.03 -40.75
CA THR A 43 -2.94 30.07 -41.15
C THR A 43 -2.46 29.88 -42.60
N LEU A 44 -2.11 28.65 -42.99
CA LEU A 44 -1.50 28.33 -44.28
C LEU A 44 -2.53 28.02 -45.38
N ALA A 45 -3.78 27.71 -45.02
CA ALA A 45 -4.82 27.44 -46.01
C ALA A 45 -5.22 28.71 -46.79
N PRO A 46 -5.59 28.57 -48.09
CA PRO A 46 -6.20 29.64 -48.87
C PRO A 46 -7.47 30.17 -48.21
N GLU A 47 -7.78 31.47 -48.33
CA GLU A 47 -8.93 32.14 -47.68
C GLU A 47 -10.27 31.40 -47.83
N ARG A 48 -10.46 30.74 -48.97
CA ARG A 48 -11.66 29.93 -49.30
C ARG A 48 -11.78 28.59 -48.55
N LEU A 49 -10.72 28.13 -47.90
CA LEU A 49 -10.66 26.89 -47.10
C LEU A 49 -10.35 27.14 -45.62
N ARG A 50 -10.23 28.41 -45.20
CA ARG A 50 -10.03 28.78 -43.79
C ARG A 50 -11.35 28.58 -43.06
N PHE A 51 -11.40 27.55 -42.23
CA PHE A 51 -12.57 27.23 -41.43
C PHE A 51 -12.71 28.15 -40.21
N ASP A 52 -11.59 28.64 -39.68
CA ASP A 52 -11.49 29.47 -38.47
C ASP A 52 -10.54 30.67 -38.74
N PRO A 53 -11.08 31.82 -39.22
CA PRO A 53 -10.32 33.04 -39.51
C PRO A 53 -9.64 33.66 -38.27
N TYR A 54 -8.93 34.79 -38.42
CA TYR A 54 -7.95 35.42 -37.50
C TYR A 54 -8.37 35.73 -36.02
N THR A 55 -9.43 35.14 -35.49
CA THR A 55 -9.76 35.17 -34.05
C THR A 55 -9.84 33.78 -33.42
N PHE A 56 -9.63 32.70 -34.20
CA PHE A 56 -9.70 31.30 -33.76
C PHE A 56 -10.92 31.02 -32.85
N THR A 57 -12.08 31.53 -33.26
CA THR A 57 -13.29 31.52 -32.43
C THR A 57 -13.79 30.09 -32.24
N PHE A 58 -13.71 29.24 -33.27
CA PHE A 58 -14.11 27.85 -33.14
C PHE A 58 -13.18 27.06 -32.22
N LEU A 59 -11.86 27.25 -32.34
CA LEU A 59 -10.91 26.62 -31.43
C LEU A 59 -11.20 27.00 -29.98
N THR A 60 -11.45 28.29 -29.74
CA THR A 60 -11.77 28.81 -28.39
C THR A 60 -13.07 28.24 -27.85
N LEU A 61 -14.10 28.11 -28.68
CA LEU A 61 -15.37 27.49 -28.30
C LEU A 61 -15.18 26.01 -27.93
N ILE A 62 -14.43 25.25 -28.72
CA ILE A 62 -14.17 23.84 -28.46
C ILE A 62 -13.36 23.66 -27.16
N LEU A 63 -12.32 24.46 -26.95
CA LEU A 63 -11.50 24.38 -25.73
C LEU A 63 -12.29 24.77 -24.48
N SER A 64 -13.16 25.79 -24.56
CA SER A 64 -14.01 26.18 -23.43
C SER A 64 -15.05 25.10 -23.09
N LEU A 65 -15.66 24.48 -24.11
CA LEU A 65 -16.55 23.33 -23.93
C LEU A 65 -15.80 22.13 -23.32
N GLN A 66 -14.61 21.82 -23.81
CA GLN A 66 -13.77 20.74 -23.27
C GLN A 66 -13.47 20.95 -21.79
N ALA A 67 -13.09 22.17 -21.38
CA ALA A 67 -12.86 22.51 -19.99
C ALA A 67 -14.13 22.37 -19.13
N SER A 68 -15.28 22.83 -19.66
CA SER A 68 -16.57 22.76 -18.98
C SER A 68 -17.02 21.32 -18.69
N TYR A 69 -16.80 20.38 -19.62
CA TYR A 69 -17.13 18.97 -19.41
C TYR A 69 -16.06 18.19 -18.63
N ALA A 70 -14.80 18.64 -18.66
CA ALA A 70 -13.73 18.04 -17.87
C ALA A 70 -13.97 18.23 -16.35
N ALA A 71 -14.41 19.42 -15.92
CA ALA A 71 -14.65 19.72 -14.51
C ALA A 71 -15.58 18.70 -13.78
N PRO A 72 -16.81 18.42 -14.25
CA PRO A 72 -17.69 17.45 -13.60
C PRO A 72 -17.14 16.01 -13.68
N LEU A 73 -16.48 15.63 -14.78
CA LEU A 73 -15.83 14.32 -14.88
C LEU A 73 -14.71 14.15 -13.85
N ILE A 74 -13.89 15.19 -13.65
CA ILE A 74 -12.85 15.23 -12.64
C ILE A 74 -13.47 15.11 -11.25
N LEU A 75 -14.57 15.81 -10.96
CA LEU A 75 -15.28 15.69 -9.68
C LEU A 75 -15.81 14.28 -9.43
N LEU A 76 -16.37 13.61 -10.44
CA LEU A 76 -16.80 12.22 -10.32
C LEU A 76 -15.61 11.29 -10.05
N ALA A 77 -14.50 11.48 -10.75
CA ALA A 77 -13.28 10.72 -10.53
C ALA A 77 -12.71 10.95 -9.12
N GLN A 78 -12.74 12.20 -8.64
CA GLN A 78 -12.31 12.58 -7.30
C GLN A 78 -13.19 11.98 -6.21
N ASN A 79 -14.52 12.01 -6.35
CA ASN A 79 -15.44 11.37 -5.39
C ASN A 79 -15.16 9.87 -5.27
N ARG A 80 -14.97 9.18 -6.41
CA ARG A 80 -14.61 7.76 -6.41
C ARG A 80 -13.24 7.49 -5.79
N GLN A 81 -12.27 8.38 -6.01
CA GLN A 81 -10.96 8.25 -5.38
C GLN A 81 -11.09 8.43 -3.87
N ALA A 82 -11.81 9.44 -3.41
CA ALA A 82 -12.05 9.69 -1.99
C ALA A 82 -12.78 8.53 -1.30
N ASP A 83 -13.75 7.89 -1.96
CA ASP A 83 -14.42 6.70 -1.43
C ASP A 83 -13.44 5.53 -1.24
N ARG A 84 -12.57 5.27 -2.22
CA ARG A 84 -11.51 4.24 -2.11
C ARG A 84 -10.49 4.57 -1.03
N ASP A 85 -10.07 5.82 -0.95
CA ASP A 85 -9.11 6.28 0.05
C ASP A 85 -9.71 6.12 1.45
N ARG A 86 -11.00 6.44 1.62
CA ARG A 86 -11.72 6.23 2.89
C ARG A 86 -11.74 4.76 3.30
N LEU A 87 -12.09 3.85 2.39
CA LEU A 87 -12.09 2.40 2.67
C LEU A 87 -10.69 1.91 3.07
N THR A 88 -9.67 2.34 2.34
CA THR A 88 -8.27 2.00 2.63
C THR A 88 -7.88 2.48 4.03
N MET A 89 -8.24 3.72 4.39
CA MET A 89 -7.96 4.29 5.72
C MET A 89 -8.71 3.55 6.84
N GLU A 90 -9.93 3.11 6.59
CA GLU A 90 -10.71 2.31 7.56
C GLU A 90 -10.08 0.92 7.78
N GLU A 91 -9.62 0.26 6.71
CA GLU A 91 -8.88 -1.00 6.81
C GLU A 91 -7.55 -0.84 7.55
N ASP A 92 -6.78 0.19 7.22
CA ASP A 92 -5.50 0.46 7.87
C ASP A 92 -5.66 0.73 9.36
N ARG A 93 -6.70 1.46 9.77
CA ARG A 93 -7.04 1.65 11.18
C ARG A 93 -7.38 0.33 11.87
N ARG A 94 -8.15 -0.55 11.23
CA ARG A 94 -8.46 -1.89 11.78
C ARG A 94 -7.20 -2.72 11.94
N ARG A 95 -6.32 -2.73 10.93
CA ARG A 95 -5.04 -3.44 10.97
C ARG A 95 -4.13 -2.91 12.07
N ALA A 96 -4.03 -1.59 12.23
CA ALA A 96 -3.26 -0.97 13.30
C ALA A 96 -3.81 -1.33 14.70
N ALA A 97 -5.13 -1.37 14.87
CA ALA A 97 -5.76 -1.79 16.12
C ALA A 97 -5.46 -3.27 16.45
N MET A 98 -5.52 -4.15 15.45
CA MET A 98 -5.17 -5.56 15.61
C MET A 98 -3.68 -5.74 15.95
N GLN A 99 -2.77 -5.09 15.22
CA GLN A 99 -1.33 -5.13 15.53
C GLN A 99 -1.01 -4.65 16.94
N LYS A 100 -1.70 -3.60 17.41
CA LYS A 100 -1.55 -3.12 18.78
C LYS A 100 -1.97 -4.20 19.79
N ALA A 101 -3.13 -4.82 19.58
CA ALA A 101 -3.62 -5.89 20.46
C ALA A 101 -2.68 -7.11 20.47
N ASP A 102 -2.18 -7.52 19.29
CA ASP A 102 -1.22 -8.63 19.17
C ASP A 102 0.10 -8.30 19.90
N THR A 103 0.57 -7.06 19.80
CA THR A 103 1.78 -6.61 20.49
C THR A 103 1.59 -6.61 22.01
N GLU A 104 0.43 -6.13 22.49
CA GLU A 104 0.09 -6.16 23.92
C GLU A 104 -0.03 -7.60 24.44
N TYR A 105 -0.64 -8.50 23.64
CA TYR A 105 -0.74 -9.93 23.96
C TYR A 105 0.65 -10.58 24.06
N LEU A 106 1.49 -10.42 23.05
CA LEU A 106 2.86 -10.94 23.04
C LEU A 106 3.70 -10.38 24.20
N THR A 107 3.55 -9.09 24.51
CA THR A 107 4.26 -8.47 25.64
C THR A 107 3.85 -9.11 26.97
N ARG A 108 2.56 -9.38 27.15
CA ARG A 108 2.04 -10.04 28.35
C ARG A 108 2.52 -11.49 28.45
N GLU A 109 2.55 -12.22 27.34
CA GLU A 109 3.08 -13.59 27.30
C GLU A 109 4.58 -13.65 27.54
N ILE A 110 5.35 -12.69 27.02
CA ILE A 110 6.79 -12.61 27.32
C ILE A 110 7.00 -12.29 28.81
N ALA A 111 6.18 -11.42 29.40
CA ALA A 111 6.26 -11.11 30.83
C ALA A 111 5.93 -12.33 31.70
N SER A 112 4.88 -13.10 31.38
CA SER A 112 4.54 -14.33 32.10
C SER A 112 5.62 -15.39 31.95
N LEU A 113 6.14 -15.60 30.74
CA LEU A 113 7.24 -16.51 30.44
C LEU A 113 8.50 -16.14 31.23
N ARG A 114 8.84 -14.84 31.30
CA ARG A 114 9.98 -14.34 32.07
C ARG A 114 9.86 -14.63 33.57
N ILE A 115 8.66 -14.50 34.14
CA ILE A 115 8.42 -14.82 35.56
C ILE A 115 8.57 -16.32 35.79
N ALA A 116 7.93 -17.15 34.97
CA ALA A 116 8.01 -18.61 35.07
C ALA A 116 9.47 -19.11 34.92
N LEU A 117 10.23 -18.58 33.98
CA LEU A 117 11.66 -18.88 33.82
C LEU A 117 12.48 -18.39 35.02
N GLY A 118 12.14 -17.23 35.61
CA GLY A 118 12.80 -16.71 36.80
C GLY A 118 12.63 -17.61 38.02
N GLU A 119 11.48 -18.27 38.17
CA GLU A 119 11.23 -19.23 39.26
C GLU A 119 12.03 -20.52 39.06
N VAL A 120 12.04 -21.09 37.85
CA VAL A 120 12.73 -22.38 37.55
C VAL A 120 14.25 -22.23 37.44
N ALA A 121 14.74 -21.09 36.95
CA ALA A 121 16.17 -20.80 36.80
C ALA A 121 16.70 -19.92 37.94
N THR A 122 16.29 -20.19 39.18
CA THR A 122 16.89 -19.50 40.33
C THR A 122 18.38 -19.85 40.40
N ARG A 123 19.23 -18.84 40.62
CA ARG A 123 20.69 -19.01 40.70
C ARG A 123 21.08 -20.12 41.67
N ASP A 124 20.36 -20.24 42.78
CA ASP A 124 20.63 -21.24 43.81
C ASP A 124 20.25 -22.66 43.36
N PHE A 125 19.15 -22.83 42.60
CA PHE A 125 18.79 -24.12 42.00
C PHE A 125 19.80 -24.56 40.95
N LEU A 126 20.17 -23.66 40.03
CA LEU A 126 21.21 -23.91 39.03
C LEU A 126 22.56 -24.24 39.69
N ARG A 127 22.92 -23.53 40.76
CA ARG A 127 24.13 -23.80 41.52
C ARG A 127 24.05 -25.12 42.26
N SER A 128 22.91 -25.48 42.85
CA SER A 128 22.75 -26.77 43.52
C SER A 128 22.83 -27.92 42.54
N GLU A 129 22.26 -27.77 41.34
CA GLU A 129 22.32 -28.83 40.32
C GLU A 129 23.71 -28.96 39.70
N LEU A 130 24.38 -27.84 39.41
CA LEU A 130 25.79 -27.88 38.98
C LEU A 130 26.68 -28.52 40.03
N ASN A 131 26.50 -28.19 41.32
CA ASN A 131 27.25 -28.82 42.41
C ASN A 131 26.91 -30.31 42.57
N ARG A 132 25.64 -30.70 42.39
CA ARG A 132 25.22 -32.11 42.45
C ARG A 132 25.90 -32.92 41.36
N VAL A 133 25.82 -32.44 40.10
CA VAL A 133 26.46 -33.09 38.96
C VAL A 133 27.98 -33.12 39.12
N ALA A 134 28.61 -32.03 39.59
CA ALA A 134 30.04 -32.00 39.87
C ALA A 134 30.44 -33.03 40.94
N GLY A 135 29.66 -33.14 42.01
CA GLY A 135 29.87 -34.15 43.06
C GLY A 135 29.73 -35.58 42.55
N GLU A 136 28.72 -35.86 41.71
CA GLU A 136 28.53 -37.18 41.09
C GLU A 136 29.72 -37.56 40.19
N LEU A 137 30.29 -36.60 39.46
CA LEU A 137 31.48 -36.80 38.63
C LEU A 137 32.73 -37.08 39.48
N ASP A 138 32.95 -36.34 40.56
CA ASP A 138 34.06 -36.57 41.49
C ASP A 138 33.96 -37.94 42.17
N GLU A 139 32.78 -38.34 42.63
CA GLU A 139 32.57 -39.68 43.18
C GLU A 139 32.78 -40.78 42.14
N ALA A 140 32.38 -40.55 40.89
CA ALA A 140 32.63 -41.47 39.80
C ALA A 140 34.13 -41.59 39.49
N ALA A 141 34.89 -40.49 39.56
CA ALA A 141 36.34 -40.48 39.38
C ALA A 141 37.04 -41.24 40.51
N LEU A 142 36.69 -40.99 41.78
CA LEU A 142 37.24 -41.71 42.94
C LEU A 142 36.92 -43.21 42.90
N ARG A 143 35.72 -43.59 42.44
CA ARG A 143 35.35 -45.00 42.23
C ARG A 143 36.20 -45.67 41.15
N ARG A 144 36.50 -44.96 40.05
CA ARG A 144 37.41 -45.46 39.01
C ARG A 144 38.83 -45.64 39.55
N GLU A 145 39.31 -44.70 40.35
CA GLU A 145 40.65 -44.73 40.93
C GLU A 145 40.81 -45.87 41.97
N LYS A 146 39.80 -46.10 42.82
CA LYS A 146 39.79 -47.24 43.75
C LYS A 146 39.80 -48.58 43.01
N ARG A 147 39.03 -48.73 41.94
CA ARG A 147 39.04 -49.95 41.11
C ARG A 147 40.42 -50.19 40.51
N ALA A 148 41.05 -49.16 39.97
CA ALA A 148 42.41 -49.24 39.41
C ALA A 148 43.52 -49.56 40.42
N ARG A 149 43.26 -49.38 41.73
CA ARG A 149 44.22 -49.71 42.80
C ARG A 149 43.97 -51.09 43.43
N THR A 150 42.85 -51.72 43.11
CA THR A 150 42.46 -53.04 43.66
C THR A 150 42.68 -54.18 42.65
N GLU A 151 42.97 -53.85 41.39
CA GLU A 151 43.50 -54.74 40.35
C GLU A 151 45.04 -54.67 40.32
#